data_AF-A0AAD3H2V4-F1
#
_entry.id   AF-A0AAD3H2V4-F1
#
_cell.length_a   1.000
_cell.length_b   1.000
_cell.length_c   1.000
_cell.angle_alpha   90.00
_cell.angle_beta   90.00
_cell.angle_gamma   90.00
#
_symmetry.space_group_name_H-M   'P 1'
#
loop_
_entity.id
_entity.type
_entity.pdbx_description
1 polymer ?
#
loop_
_entity_poly.entity_id
_entity_poly.type
_entity_poly.pdbx_seq_one_letter_code
_entity_poly.pdbx_strand_id
1 'polypeptide(L)'
;MKSISKKSISIKSVSMKSISMKYAIVLYSALSIMIICLFKECLEQSPRNSPTKSSISQQTKKLGDGCYHVFLDVGANIGVHGRFIYEPEKYPRIKPKTREIFYNHFGNAETRDPRDICVFAFEPNPAHIKRHKDLEKAYKAYGIRYFPVAAGVSDIDGNLTFYHQGDKDLENNEWGFSTTRFKDSTSAVNVPVLRLRTWLEEHIDERQIPSRTFGGEEALKLKPLVVMKVDIEGSEFKVFPDLIGSGILCKNINYIFGEWHNHTRGGYSSMIIYNEWDNHLIAVMNMFVNVDGCKLEKFDYHDDECYHLDGMPLPSPGGNQWWGN
;
A
#
# COMPACT_ATOMS: atom_id res chain seq x y z
N MET A 1 62.61 43.54 -0.93
CA MET A 1 61.76 44.75 -0.73
C MET A 1 60.60 44.74 -1.71
N LYS A 2 59.38 44.49 -1.23
CA LYS A 2 58.12 45.17 -1.62
C LYS A 2 56.98 44.50 -0.85
N SER A 3 56.48 45.23 0.14
CA SER A 3 55.30 44.94 0.95
C SER A 3 54.05 45.22 0.11
N ILE A 4 53.11 44.27 0.05
CA ILE A 4 51.78 44.45 -0.54
C ILE A 4 50.79 44.61 0.62
N SER A 5 50.29 45.84 0.78
CA SER A 5 49.24 46.22 1.72
C SER A 5 47.89 45.67 1.26
N LYS A 6 47.22 44.90 2.13
CA LYS A 6 45.80 44.52 1.96
C LYS A 6 44.91 45.70 2.38
N LYS A 7 44.17 46.27 1.42
CA LYS A 7 43.00 47.13 1.70
C LYS A 7 41.77 46.24 1.87
N SER A 8 41.11 46.31 3.02
CA SER A 8 39.79 45.74 3.27
C SER A 8 38.71 46.67 2.69
N ILE A 9 37.79 46.10 1.90
CA ILE A 9 36.57 46.77 1.43
C ILE A 9 35.46 46.40 2.41
N SER A 10 34.95 47.41 3.13
CA SER A 10 33.77 47.28 4.00
C SER A 10 32.51 47.38 3.15
N ILE A 11 31.75 46.29 3.05
CA ILE A 11 30.40 46.30 2.48
C ILE A 11 29.44 46.69 3.61
N LYS A 12 28.91 47.92 3.55
CA LYS A 12 27.82 48.36 4.42
C LYS A 12 26.56 47.59 4.07
N SER A 13 25.93 46.98 5.08
CA SER A 13 24.61 46.36 4.99
C SER A 13 23.57 47.43 4.62
N VAL A 14 22.84 47.19 3.53
CA VAL A 14 21.67 48.01 3.17
C VAL A 14 20.48 47.49 3.96
N SER A 15 19.96 48.33 4.85
CA SER A 15 18.74 48.08 5.63
C SER A 15 17.51 48.17 4.72
N MET A 16 16.87 47.03 4.43
CA MET A 16 15.54 46.97 3.80
C MET A 16 14.45 47.34 4.82
N LYS A 17 14.34 48.63 5.16
CA LYS A 17 13.16 49.18 5.82
C LYS A 17 12.63 50.35 5.00
N SER A 18 11.74 50.02 4.07
CA SER A 18 10.63 50.84 3.53
C SER A 18 10.36 50.55 2.05
N ILE A 19 10.09 49.29 1.71
CA ILE A 19 9.26 49.06 0.53
C ILE A 19 7.82 49.29 1.01
N SER A 20 7.26 50.43 0.60
CA SER A 20 5.88 50.80 0.88
C SER A 20 4.95 49.64 0.54
N MET A 21 4.08 49.28 1.49
CA MET A 21 3.10 48.19 1.40
C MET A 21 2.24 48.24 0.12
N LYS A 22 2.13 49.41 -0.52
CA LYS A 22 1.47 49.58 -1.82
C LYS A 22 2.21 48.85 -2.96
N TYR A 23 3.55 48.80 -2.93
CA TYR A 23 4.34 48.11 -3.96
C TYR A 23 4.29 46.59 -3.81
N ALA A 24 4.20 46.08 -2.58
CA ALA A 24 4.03 44.64 -2.33
C ALA A 24 2.69 44.13 -2.87
N ILE A 25 1.61 44.90 -2.69
CA ILE A 25 0.28 44.55 -3.20
C ILE A 25 0.25 44.57 -4.73
N VAL A 26 0.87 45.57 -5.37
CA VAL A 26 0.98 45.65 -6.84
C VAL A 26 1.83 44.52 -7.41
N LEU A 27 2.92 44.15 -6.75
CA LEU A 27 3.74 43.00 -7.15
C LEU A 27 2.99 41.67 -7.00
N TYR A 28 2.24 41.47 -5.89
CA TYR A 28 1.44 40.26 -5.68
C TYR A 28 0.28 40.15 -6.68
N SER A 29 -0.38 41.26 -7.01
CA SER A 29 -1.46 41.27 -8.01
C SER A 29 -0.93 41.07 -9.43
N ALA A 30 0.22 41.64 -9.78
CA ALA A 30 0.87 41.35 -11.06
C ALA A 30 1.35 39.89 -11.16
N LEU A 31 1.89 39.31 -10.08
CA LEU A 31 2.32 37.90 -10.07
C LEU A 31 1.13 36.95 -10.20
N SER A 32 0.03 37.22 -9.50
CA SER A 32 -1.18 36.40 -9.58
C SER A 32 -1.87 36.51 -10.94
N ILE A 33 -1.90 37.69 -11.57
CA ILE A 33 -2.38 37.84 -12.95
C ILE A 33 -1.48 37.09 -13.93
N MET A 34 -0.14 37.14 -13.78
CA MET A 34 0.76 36.34 -14.62
C MET A 34 0.56 34.83 -14.43
N ILE A 35 0.38 34.35 -13.19
CA ILE A 35 0.11 32.92 -12.93
C ILE A 35 -1.23 32.51 -13.56
N ILE A 36 -2.27 33.34 -13.46
CA ILE A 36 -3.57 33.07 -14.10
C ILE A 36 -3.44 33.08 -15.63
N CYS A 37 -2.69 34.01 -16.22
CA CYS A 37 -2.43 34.05 -17.66
C CYS A 37 -1.65 32.82 -18.14
N LEU A 38 -0.61 32.40 -17.41
CA LEU A 38 0.17 31.19 -17.72
C LEU A 38 -0.68 29.92 -17.59
N PHE A 39 -1.59 29.85 -16.62
CA PHE A 39 -2.56 28.75 -16.53
C PHE A 39 -3.56 28.76 -17.68
N LYS A 40 -4.00 29.93 -18.15
CA LYS A 40 -4.97 30.05 -19.24
C LYS A 40 -4.37 29.67 -20.60
N GLU A 41 -3.13 30.07 -20.88
CA GLU A 41 -2.40 29.64 -22.08
C GLU A 41 -2.07 28.13 -22.06
N CYS A 42 -1.83 27.55 -20.88
CA CYS A 42 -1.62 26.10 -20.74
C CYS A 42 -2.93 25.31 -20.96
N LEU A 43 -4.09 25.87 -20.61
CA LEU A 43 -5.40 25.25 -20.85
C LEU A 43 -5.87 25.38 -22.31
N GLU A 44 -5.44 26.41 -23.05
CA GLU A 44 -5.83 26.63 -24.44
C GLU A 44 -4.92 25.94 -25.48
N GLN A 45 -3.75 25.42 -25.08
CA GLN A 45 -2.83 24.69 -25.96
C GLN A 45 -2.94 23.16 -25.91
N SER A 46 -3.99 22.60 -25.29
CA SER A 46 -4.27 21.17 -25.49
C SER A 46 -4.85 20.96 -26.90
N PRO A 47 -4.17 20.23 -27.80
CA PRO A 47 -4.69 20.00 -29.13
C PRO A 47 -6.01 19.23 -29.04
N ARG A 48 -7.07 19.82 -29.61
CA ARG A 48 -8.34 19.15 -29.92
C ARG A 48 -8.11 18.08 -30.99
N ASN A 49 -7.47 16.98 -30.60
CA ASN A 49 -7.48 15.73 -31.34
C ASN A 49 -8.63 14.89 -30.80
N SER A 50 -9.80 15.05 -31.42
CA SER A 50 -10.91 14.11 -31.28
C SER A 50 -10.53 12.80 -32.01
N PRO A 51 -10.37 11.66 -31.34
CA PRO A 51 -10.38 10.38 -32.02
C PRO A 51 -11.84 9.98 -32.21
N THR A 52 -12.34 10.18 -33.43
CA THR A 52 -13.52 9.43 -33.89
C THR A 52 -13.09 8.02 -34.27
N LYS A 53 -14.00 7.07 -33.99
CA LYS A 53 -13.99 5.63 -34.30
C LYS A 53 -13.26 4.71 -33.31
N SER A 54 -14.06 4.24 -32.36
CA SER A 54 -14.23 2.82 -31.98
C SER A 54 -13.08 1.88 -32.36
N SER A 55 -12.01 1.91 -31.59
CA SER A 55 -11.32 0.66 -31.26
C SER A 55 -12.05 0.10 -30.04
N ILE A 56 -12.79 -1.00 -30.21
CA ILE A 56 -13.07 -1.87 -29.08
C ILE A 56 -11.69 -2.38 -28.66
N SER A 57 -11.04 -1.69 -27.72
CA SER A 57 -9.91 -2.25 -27.01
C SER A 57 -10.47 -3.51 -26.36
N GLN A 58 -9.93 -4.67 -26.70
CA GLN A 58 -10.12 -5.84 -25.85
C GLN A 58 -9.57 -5.46 -24.49
N GLN A 59 -10.43 -4.96 -23.61
CA GLN A 59 -10.06 -4.58 -22.26
C GLN A 59 -9.63 -5.89 -21.61
N THR A 60 -8.32 -6.03 -21.41
CA THR A 60 -7.73 -7.20 -20.79
C THR A 60 -8.39 -7.39 -19.44
N LYS A 61 -8.98 -8.58 -19.22
CA LYS A 61 -9.66 -8.91 -17.97
C LYS A 61 -8.73 -8.62 -16.79
N LYS A 62 -9.15 -7.75 -15.88
CA LYS A 62 -8.40 -7.39 -14.68
C LYS A 62 -8.51 -8.51 -13.66
N LEU A 63 -7.50 -8.69 -12.80
CA LEU A 63 -7.57 -9.71 -11.75
C LEU A 63 -8.66 -9.39 -10.72
N GLY A 64 -8.92 -8.10 -10.47
CA GLY A 64 -10.00 -7.63 -9.60
C GLY A 64 -11.40 -7.78 -10.21
N ASP A 65 -11.55 -8.14 -11.48
CA ASP A 65 -12.87 -8.25 -12.10
C ASP A 65 -13.71 -9.35 -11.41
N GLY A 66 -14.93 -8.98 -11.03
CA GLY A 66 -15.87 -9.80 -10.27
C GLY A 66 -15.57 -9.82 -8.76
N CYS A 67 -14.53 -9.15 -8.26
CA CYS A 67 -14.27 -9.01 -6.81
C CYS A 67 -15.14 -7.89 -6.24
N TYR A 68 -16.10 -8.25 -5.37
CA TYR A 68 -16.93 -7.24 -4.70
C TYR A 68 -16.08 -6.50 -3.68
N HIS A 69 -15.52 -7.22 -2.71
CA HIS A 69 -14.49 -6.72 -1.81
C HIS A 69 -13.09 -7.19 -2.24
N VAL A 70 -12.09 -6.38 -1.93
CA VAL A 70 -10.67 -6.71 -2.15
C VAL A 70 -9.91 -6.52 -0.83
N PHE A 71 -9.12 -7.51 -0.49
CA PHE A 71 -8.10 -7.44 0.55
C PHE A 71 -6.72 -7.56 -0.10
N LEU A 72 -5.89 -6.54 0.09
CA LEU A 72 -4.50 -6.52 -0.34
C LEU A 72 -3.65 -6.86 0.90
N ASP A 73 -3.01 -8.02 0.88
CA ASP A 73 -2.12 -8.47 1.94
C ASP A 73 -0.69 -8.24 1.47
N VAL A 74 -0.16 -7.03 1.73
CA VAL A 74 1.11 -6.55 1.20
C VAL A 74 2.20 -6.86 2.21
N GLY A 75 2.96 -7.93 1.97
CA GLY A 75 3.77 -8.58 3.01
C GLY A 75 2.97 -9.68 3.71
N ALA A 76 2.47 -10.62 2.91
CA ALA A 76 1.54 -11.65 3.36
C ALA A 76 2.21 -12.73 4.23
N ASN A 77 3.54 -12.79 4.24
CA ASN A 77 4.35 -13.76 4.98
C ASN A 77 3.94 -15.20 4.62
N ILE A 78 3.22 -15.91 5.50
CA ILE A 78 2.72 -17.27 5.23
C ILE A 78 1.22 -17.29 4.88
N GLY A 79 0.62 -16.12 4.66
CA GLY A 79 -0.75 -15.93 4.16
C GLY A 79 -1.86 -16.00 5.21
N VAL A 80 -1.54 -15.84 6.51
CA VAL A 80 -2.52 -16.02 7.60
C VAL A 80 -3.63 -14.97 7.61
N HIS A 81 -3.35 -13.71 7.25
CA HIS A 81 -4.35 -12.65 7.32
C HIS A 81 -5.50 -12.88 6.32
N GLY A 82 -5.21 -13.43 5.13
CA GLY A 82 -6.25 -13.93 4.23
C GLY A 82 -7.11 -15.04 4.86
N ARG A 83 -6.51 -15.93 5.65
CA ARG A 83 -7.23 -16.99 6.37
C ARG A 83 -8.09 -16.44 7.51
N PHE A 84 -7.68 -15.36 8.17
CA PHE A 84 -8.53 -14.70 9.18
C PHE A 84 -9.84 -14.18 8.58
N ILE A 85 -9.85 -13.87 7.28
CA ILE A 85 -11.05 -13.46 6.55
C ILE A 85 -11.89 -14.69 6.19
N TYR A 86 -11.27 -15.76 5.69
CA TYR A 86 -11.99 -16.93 5.15
C TYR A 86 -12.39 -17.98 6.19
N GLU A 87 -11.66 -18.07 7.31
CA GLU A 87 -11.79 -19.08 8.37
C GLU A 87 -11.71 -18.46 9.78
N PRO A 88 -12.44 -17.36 10.07
CA PRO A 88 -12.28 -16.61 11.32
C PRO A 88 -12.46 -17.49 12.58
N GLU A 89 -13.28 -18.54 12.52
CA GLU A 89 -13.52 -19.50 13.60
C GLU A 89 -12.28 -20.30 14.01
N LYS A 90 -11.32 -20.50 13.10
CA LYS A 90 -10.05 -21.18 13.40
C LYS A 90 -9.05 -20.28 14.12
N TYR A 91 -9.30 -18.97 14.15
CA TYR A 91 -8.38 -17.99 14.72
C TYR A 91 -9.00 -17.21 15.89
N PRO A 92 -9.43 -17.88 16.99
CA PRO A 92 -10.08 -17.21 18.11
C PRO A 92 -9.17 -16.21 18.85
N ARG A 93 -7.84 -16.34 18.74
CA ARG A 93 -6.85 -15.49 19.42
C ARG A 93 -6.44 -14.24 18.61
N ILE A 94 -7.00 -13.99 17.43
CA ILE A 94 -6.70 -12.74 16.70
C ILE A 94 -7.03 -11.55 17.59
N LYS A 95 -6.21 -10.50 17.51
CA LYS A 95 -6.37 -9.29 18.31
C LYS A 95 -7.76 -8.69 18.04
N PRO A 96 -8.45 -8.16 19.07
CA PRO A 96 -9.79 -7.58 18.92
C PRO A 96 -9.86 -6.53 17.81
N LYS A 97 -8.81 -5.72 17.66
CA LYS A 97 -8.75 -4.68 16.63
C LYS A 97 -8.71 -5.25 15.20
N THR A 98 -7.97 -6.33 14.95
CA THR A 98 -7.97 -7.04 13.65
C THR A 98 -9.36 -7.56 13.32
N ARG A 99 -10.02 -8.18 14.31
CA ARG A 99 -11.39 -8.68 14.16
C ARG A 99 -12.38 -7.56 13.84
N GLU A 100 -12.26 -6.43 14.53
CA GLU A 100 -13.08 -5.23 14.29
C GLU A 100 -12.88 -4.70 12.87
N ILE A 101 -11.62 -4.60 12.40
CA ILE A 101 -11.32 -4.15 11.04
C ILE A 101 -12.01 -5.06 10.02
N PHE A 102 -11.88 -6.38 10.12
CA PHE A 102 -12.53 -7.29 9.19
C PHE A 102 -14.05 -7.28 9.29
N TYR A 103 -14.60 -7.13 10.50
CA TYR A 103 -16.05 -7.00 10.69
C TYR A 103 -16.60 -5.75 9.99
N ASN A 104 -15.96 -4.60 10.21
CA ASN A 104 -16.44 -3.31 9.69
C ASN A 104 -16.37 -3.21 8.16
N HIS A 105 -15.40 -3.87 7.53
CA HIS A 105 -15.15 -3.73 6.09
C HIS A 105 -15.65 -4.91 5.25
N PHE A 106 -15.76 -6.10 5.85
CA PHE A 106 -16.18 -7.31 5.13
C PHE A 106 -17.45 -7.96 5.73
N GLY A 107 -18.01 -7.36 6.77
CA GLY A 107 -19.21 -7.84 7.45
C GLY A 107 -18.95 -8.89 8.52
N ASN A 108 -20.04 -9.30 9.17
CA ASN A 108 -20.01 -10.29 10.24
C ASN A 108 -19.43 -11.62 9.74
N ALA A 109 -18.44 -12.15 10.46
CA ALA A 109 -17.81 -13.42 10.19
C ALA A 109 -18.80 -14.60 10.08
N GLU A 110 -19.93 -14.56 10.80
CA GLU A 110 -20.94 -15.61 10.80
C GLU A 110 -21.85 -15.59 9.56
N THR A 111 -21.98 -14.44 8.90
CA THR A 111 -22.94 -14.26 7.79
C THR A 111 -22.29 -13.85 6.46
N ARG A 112 -21.05 -13.36 6.48
CA ARG A 112 -20.33 -12.99 5.26
C ARG A 112 -19.99 -14.22 4.43
N ASP A 113 -20.09 -14.09 3.13
CA ASP A 113 -19.63 -15.14 2.20
C ASP A 113 -18.22 -14.82 1.70
N PRO A 114 -17.22 -15.69 1.93
CA PRO A 114 -15.84 -15.42 1.52
C PRO A 114 -15.67 -15.31 -0.01
N ARG A 115 -16.60 -15.80 -0.82
CA ARG A 115 -16.53 -15.73 -2.29
C ARG A 115 -16.72 -14.31 -2.83
N ASP A 116 -17.32 -13.43 -2.02
CA ASP A 116 -17.46 -12.00 -2.32
C ASP A 116 -16.14 -11.23 -2.14
N ILE A 117 -15.14 -11.84 -1.51
CA ILE A 117 -13.86 -11.21 -1.17
C ILE A 117 -12.75 -11.85 -2.01
N CYS A 118 -11.89 -11.01 -2.58
CA CYS A 118 -10.64 -11.45 -3.20
C CYS A 118 -9.47 -11.04 -2.32
N VAL A 119 -8.59 -11.99 -2.03
CA VAL A 119 -7.31 -11.72 -1.34
C VAL A 119 -6.19 -11.74 -2.37
N PHE A 120 -5.39 -10.68 -2.42
CA PHE A 120 -4.15 -10.61 -3.18
C PHE A 120 -2.99 -10.57 -2.20
N ALA A 121 -2.21 -11.65 -2.17
CA ALA A 121 -1.18 -11.88 -1.16
C ALA A 121 0.21 -11.69 -1.78
N PHE A 122 0.85 -10.56 -1.49
CA PHE A 122 2.17 -10.21 -1.99
C PHE A 122 3.22 -10.78 -1.04
N GLU A 123 4.01 -11.73 -1.53
CA GLU A 123 5.05 -12.39 -0.76
C GLU A 123 6.26 -12.72 -1.64
N PRO A 124 7.39 -12.01 -1.50
CA PRO A 124 8.60 -12.28 -2.27
C PRO A 124 9.35 -13.53 -1.83
N ASN A 125 9.21 -13.99 -0.58
CA ASN A 125 10.05 -15.04 -0.02
C ASN A 125 9.84 -16.38 -0.77
N PRO A 126 10.88 -16.92 -1.44
CA PRO A 126 10.78 -18.18 -2.14
C PRO A 126 10.34 -19.37 -1.27
N ALA A 127 10.67 -19.36 0.03
CA ALA A 127 10.26 -20.39 0.97
C ALA A 127 8.74 -20.46 1.15
N HIS A 128 8.03 -19.34 0.99
CA HIS A 128 6.59 -19.23 1.19
C HIS A 128 5.78 -19.49 -0.09
N ILE A 129 6.40 -19.42 -1.28
CA ILE A 129 5.71 -19.58 -2.57
C ILE A 129 4.90 -20.88 -2.65
N LYS A 130 5.48 -22.01 -2.21
CA LYS A 130 4.77 -23.30 -2.26
C LYS A 130 3.50 -23.25 -1.42
N ARG A 131 3.60 -22.70 -0.21
CA ARG A 131 2.48 -22.58 0.72
C ARG A 131 1.37 -21.70 0.15
N HIS A 132 1.72 -20.55 -0.42
CA HIS A 132 0.76 -19.65 -1.06
C HIS A 132 0.03 -20.31 -2.25
N LYS A 133 0.73 -21.14 -3.03
CA LYS A 133 0.09 -21.96 -4.09
C LYS A 133 -0.83 -23.05 -3.52
N ASP A 134 -0.47 -23.66 -2.40
CA ASP A 134 -1.32 -24.63 -1.72
C ASP A 134 -2.60 -23.96 -1.16
N LEU A 135 -2.49 -22.73 -0.62
CA LEU A 135 -3.63 -21.90 -0.20
C LEU A 135 -4.54 -21.55 -1.38
N GLU A 136 -3.97 -21.06 -2.50
CA GLU A 136 -4.71 -20.80 -3.73
C GLU A 136 -5.50 -22.03 -4.18
N LYS A 137 -4.83 -23.18 -4.27
CA LYS A 137 -5.47 -24.44 -4.68
C LYS A 137 -6.59 -24.85 -3.73
N ALA A 138 -6.36 -24.73 -2.42
CA ALA A 138 -7.34 -25.11 -1.40
C ALA A 138 -8.59 -24.23 -1.48
N TYR A 139 -8.44 -22.91 -1.50
CA TYR A 139 -9.57 -21.97 -1.56
C TYR A 139 -10.31 -22.01 -2.89
N LYS A 140 -9.59 -22.20 -4.00
CA LYS A 140 -10.18 -22.35 -5.32
C LYS A 140 -11.15 -23.54 -5.40
N ALA A 141 -10.91 -24.61 -4.64
CA ALA A 141 -11.82 -25.76 -4.56
C ALA A 141 -13.20 -25.40 -3.97
N TYR A 142 -13.31 -24.28 -3.25
CA TYR A 142 -14.55 -23.74 -2.68
C TYR A 142 -15.08 -22.52 -3.45
N GLY A 143 -14.48 -22.18 -4.60
CA GLY A 143 -14.82 -20.97 -5.34
C GLY A 143 -14.36 -19.66 -4.68
N ILE A 144 -13.54 -19.75 -3.63
CA ILE A 144 -12.94 -18.60 -2.95
C ILE A 144 -11.70 -18.16 -3.73
N ARG A 145 -11.50 -16.84 -3.85
CA ARG A 145 -10.45 -16.26 -4.69
C ARG A 145 -9.28 -15.76 -3.85
N TYR A 146 -8.22 -16.55 -3.84
CA TYR A 146 -6.94 -16.21 -3.23
C TYR A 146 -5.87 -16.15 -4.32
N PHE A 147 -5.27 -14.98 -4.53
CA PHE A 147 -4.30 -14.73 -5.59
C PHE A 147 -2.92 -14.51 -4.99
N PRO A 148 -2.03 -15.51 -5.05
CA PRO A 148 -0.66 -15.35 -4.60
C PRO A 148 0.13 -14.52 -5.62
N VAL A 149 0.81 -13.49 -5.15
CA VAL A 149 1.70 -12.64 -5.94
C VAL A 149 3.10 -12.85 -5.41
N ALA A 150 3.87 -13.70 -6.08
CA ALA A 150 5.23 -14.10 -5.69
C ALA A 150 6.27 -13.01 -6.03
N ALA A 151 6.05 -11.81 -5.51
CA ALA A 151 6.90 -10.64 -5.70
C ALA A 151 6.76 -9.69 -4.52
N GLY A 152 7.86 -8.98 -4.22
CA GLY A 152 7.87 -7.90 -3.25
C GLY A 152 7.24 -6.65 -3.84
N VAL A 153 6.97 -5.66 -2.99
CA VAL A 153 6.29 -4.44 -3.41
C VAL A 153 7.18 -3.23 -3.19
N SER A 154 7.27 -2.37 -4.21
CA SER A 154 8.14 -1.19 -4.23
C SER A 154 7.53 -0.03 -5.02
N ASP A 155 8.30 1.04 -5.23
CA ASP A 155 7.98 2.20 -6.07
C ASP A 155 8.42 2.03 -7.54
N ILE A 156 9.10 0.93 -7.85
CA ILE A 156 9.58 0.60 -9.19
C ILE A 156 9.55 -0.92 -9.43
N ASP A 157 9.28 -1.32 -10.66
CA ASP A 157 9.41 -2.72 -11.09
C ASP A 157 10.89 -3.11 -11.22
N GLY A 158 11.21 -4.35 -10.89
CA GLY A 158 12.55 -4.88 -11.07
C GLY A 158 12.83 -6.06 -10.17
N ASN A 159 14.07 -6.14 -9.70
CA ASN A 159 14.48 -7.12 -8.70
C ASN A 159 15.11 -6.39 -7.53
N LEU A 160 14.87 -6.87 -6.31
CA LEU A 160 15.58 -6.44 -5.11
C LEU A 160 16.28 -7.62 -4.46
N THR A 161 17.42 -7.35 -3.84
CA THR A 161 18.12 -8.33 -3.02
C THR A 161 17.50 -8.33 -1.63
N PHE A 162 17.02 -9.49 -1.23
CA PHE A 162 16.49 -9.75 0.10
C PHE A 162 17.42 -10.70 0.85
N TYR A 163 17.38 -10.62 2.17
CA TYR A 163 18.26 -11.36 3.06
C TYR A 163 17.43 -12.25 3.99
N HIS A 164 17.82 -13.52 4.06
CA HIS A 164 17.40 -14.42 5.12
C HIS A 164 17.92 -13.92 6.47
N GLN A 165 17.25 -14.20 7.59
CA GLN A 165 17.60 -13.63 8.91
C GLN A 165 18.44 -14.61 9.77
N GLY A 166 18.69 -15.81 9.25
CA GLY A 166 19.68 -16.78 9.73
C GLY A 166 19.08 -17.90 10.59
N ASP A 167 19.80 -18.30 11.63
CA ASP A 167 19.60 -19.60 12.32
C ASP A 167 18.21 -19.86 12.93
N LYS A 168 17.35 -18.83 13.04
CA LYS A 168 15.97 -18.95 13.59
C LYS A 168 14.88 -18.76 12.54
N ASP A 169 15.23 -18.80 11.25
CA ASP A 169 14.30 -18.59 10.16
C ASP A 169 13.19 -19.63 10.14
N LEU A 170 13.51 -20.91 10.37
CA LEU A 170 12.50 -21.98 10.45
C LEU A 170 11.54 -21.81 11.63
N GLU A 171 11.99 -21.23 12.75
CA GLU A 171 11.17 -21.06 13.95
C GLU A 171 10.22 -19.86 13.87
N ASN A 172 10.51 -18.90 12.99
CA ASN A 172 9.81 -17.60 12.93
C ASN A 172 9.36 -17.24 11.50
N ASN A 173 9.30 -18.22 10.60
CA ASN A 173 9.02 -18.03 9.17
C ASN A 173 9.83 -16.88 8.55
N GLU A 174 11.14 -16.96 8.77
CA GLU A 174 12.17 -16.06 8.23
C GLU A 174 12.09 -14.59 8.67
N TRP A 175 11.35 -14.27 9.76
CA TRP A 175 11.24 -12.90 10.30
C TRP A 175 10.98 -11.84 9.22
N GLY A 176 10.03 -12.15 8.33
CA GLY A 176 9.56 -11.21 7.34
C GLY A 176 10.41 -11.08 6.08
N PHE A 177 11.56 -11.77 5.95
CA PHE A 177 12.41 -11.72 4.74
C PHE A 177 12.71 -10.27 4.33
N SER A 178 13.83 -9.73 4.80
CA SER A 178 14.05 -8.26 4.79
C SER A 178 14.96 -7.77 3.66
N THR A 179 14.76 -6.53 3.25
CA THR A 179 15.72 -5.79 2.41
C THR A 179 16.98 -5.36 3.17
N THR A 180 16.97 -5.49 4.50
CA THR A 180 18.10 -5.16 5.37
C THR A 180 18.91 -6.40 5.72
N ARG A 181 20.23 -6.30 5.56
CA ARG A 181 21.17 -7.32 6.02
C ARG A 181 21.50 -7.09 7.50
N PHE A 182 20.90 -7.89 8.38
CA PHE A 182 21.12 -7.75 9.83
C PHE A 182 22.36 -8.50 10.35
N LYS A 183 22.84 -9.53 9.65
CA LYS A 183 24.08 -10.25 9.99
C LYS A 183 24.92 -10.52 8.74
N ASP A 184 26.24 -10.57 8.89
CA ASP A 184 27.14 -10.86 7.77
C ASP A 184 27.03 -12.30 7.26
N SER A 185 26.53 -13.23 8.07
CA SER A 185 26.38 -14.64 7.68
C SER A 185 25.08 -14.96 6.92
N THR A 186 24.23 -13.97 6.62
CA THR A 186 22.95 -14.21 5.94
C THR A 186 23.12 -14.50 4.46
N SER A 187 22.38 -15.48 3.96
CA SER A 187 22.21 -15.70 2.52
C SER A 187 21.33 -14.60 1.93
N ALA A 188 21.61 -14.25 0.68
CA ALA A 188 20.89 -13.24 -0.07
C ALA A 188 20.25 -13.86 -1.31
N VAL A 189 19.05 -13.42 -1.64
CA VAL A 189 18.29 -13.87 -2.81
C VAL A 189 17.74 -12.67 -3.54
N ASN A 190 17.88 -12.66 -4.86
CA ASN A 190 17.22 -11.67 -5.70
C ASN A 190 15.80 -12.13 -6.00
N VAL A 191 14.83 -11.31 -5.63
CA VAL A 191 13.40 -11.57 -5.84
C VAL A 191 12.80 -10.50 -6.73
N PRO A 192 11.78 -10.85 -7.54
CA PRO A 192 11.05 -9.85 -8.31
C PRO A 192 10.34 -8.89 -7.36
N VAL A 193 10.30 -7.63 -7.76
CA VAL A 193 9.48 -6.60 -7.14
C VAL A 193 8.61 -5.92 -8.19
N LEU A 194 7.41 -5.56 -7.79
CA LEU A 194 6.45 -4.82 -8.59
C LEU A 194 6.22 -3.44 -7.98
N ARG A 195 5.96 -2.48 -8.86
CA ARG A 195 5.47 -1.16 -8.47
C ARG A 195 4.00 -1.27 -8.11
N LEU A 196 3.66 -1.06 -6.83
CA LEU A 196 2.27 -1.25 -6.36
C LEU A 196 1.27 -0.40 -7.12
N ARG A 197 1.65 0.85 -7.42
CA ARG A 197 0.82 1.78 -8.18
C ARG A 197 0.40 1.18 -9.52
N THR A 198 1.35 0.70 -10.32
CA THR A 198 1.09 0.14 -11.65
C THR A 198 0.22 -1.10 -11.54
N TRP A 199 0.50 -1.98 -10.58
CA TRP A 199 -0.33 -3.15 -10.34
C TRP A 199 -1.78 -2.79 -9.95
N LEU A 200 -1.99 -1.76 -9.12
CA LEU A 200 -3.32 -1.27 -8.78
C LEU A 200 -4.05 -0.69 -10.00
N GLU A 201 -3.38 0.14 -10.80
CA GLU A 201 -3.90 0.71 -12.06
C GLU A 201 -4.34 -0.41 -13.03
N GLU A 202 -3.52 -1.46 -13.14
CA GLU A 202 -3.78 -2.57 -14.05
C GLU A 202 -4.91 -3.48 -13.55
N HIS A 203 -4.92 -3.83 -12.26
CA HIS A 203 -5.75 -4.94 -11.77
C HIS A 203 -6.93 -4.56 -10.87
N ILE A 204 -6.91 -3.39 -10.23
CA ILE A 204 -7.93 -2.98 -9.25
C ILE A 204 -8.71 -1.77 -9.71
N ASP A 205 -8.02 -0.81 -10.32
CA ASP A 205 -8.61 0.43 -10.78
C ASP A 205 -9.67 0.15 -11.82
N GLU A 206 -10.86 0.73 -11.59
CA GLU A 206 -12.04 0.56 -12.45
C GLU A 206 -12.40 -0.91 -12.71
N ARG A 207 -12.08 -1.81 -11.77
CA ARG A 207 -12.48 -3.23 -11.84
C ARG A 207 -14.00 -3.37 -12.00
N GLN A 208 -14.42 -4.42 -12.68
CA GLN A 208 -15.83 -4.76 -12.82
C GLN A 208 -16.38 -5.30 -11.50
N ILE A 209 -17.24 -4.53 -10.85
CA ILE A 209 -17.90 -4.90 -9.60
C ILE A 209 -19.15 -5.75 -9.95
N PRO A 210 -19.32 -6.95 -9.37
CA PRO A 210 -20.47 -7.78 -9.66
C PRO A 210 -21.76 -7.12 -9.11
N SER A 211 -22.86 -7.23 -9.86
CA SER A 211 -24.17 -6.70 -9.45
C SER A 211 -24.90 -7.56 -8.42
N ARG A 212 -24.36 -8.74 -8.13
CA ARG A 212 -24.86 -9.70 -7.14
C ARG A 212 -23.68 -10.25 -6.35
N THR A 213 -23.95 -10.53 -5.08
CA THR A 213 -23.02 -11.12 -4.12
C THR A 213 -23.53 -12.49 -3.69
N PHE A 214 -22.63 -13.37 -3.26
CA PHE A 214 -22.99 -14.67 -2.69
C PHE A 214 -23.64 -14.52 -1.31
N GLY A 215 -23.21 -13.53 -0.51
CA GLY A 215 -23.82 -13.17 0.78
C GLY A 215 -25.15 -12.41 0.67
N GLY A 216 -25.68 -12.21 -0.54
CA GLY A 216 -26.98 -11.60 -0.77
C GLY A 216 -27.08 -10.11 -0.37
N GLU A 217 -28.29 -9.68 -0.01
CA GLU A 217 -28.58 -8.25 0.26
C GLU A 217 -27.77 -7.67 1.42
N GLU A 218 -27.45 -8.47 2.44
CA GLU A 218 -26.62 -8.02 3.56
C GLU A 218 -25.20 -7.64 3.11
N ALA A 219 -24.60 -8.42 2.22
CA ALA A 219 -23.29 -8.08 1.65
C ALA A 219 -23.36 -6.81 0.78
N LEU A 220 -24.49 -6.58 0.09
CA LEU A 220 -24.71 -5.37 -0.73
C LEU A 220 -24.89 -4.08 0.09
N LYS A 221 -25.27 -4.18 1.38
CA LYS A 221 -25.32 -3.00 2.27
C LYS A 221 -23.96 -2.37 2.47
N LEU A 222 -22.90 -3.19 2.46
CA LEU A 222 -21.53 -2.71 2.39
C LEU A 222 -21.22 -2.35 0.95
N LYS A 223 -20.68 -1.15 0.73
CA LYS A 223 -20.18 -0.77 -0.59
C LYS A 223 -18.97 -1.66 -0.94
N PRO A 224 -18.65 -1.83 -2.24
CA PRO A 224 -17.39 -2.45 -2.66
C PRO A 224 -16.20 -1.69 -2.06
N LEU A 225 -15.32 -2.41 -1.35
CA LEU A 225 -14.20 -1.84 -0.60
C LEU A 225 -12.88 -2.47 -1.03
N VAL A 226 -11.79 -1.73 -0.85
CA VAL A 226 -10.41 -2.22 -0.91
C VAL A 226 -9.73 -1.93 0.43
N VAL A 227 -9.38 -2.97 1.16
CA VAL A 227 -8.65 -2.88 2.43
C VAL A 227 -7.25 -3.41 2.21
N MET A 228 -6.24 -2.74 2.75
CA MET A 228 -4.84 -3.10 2.56
C MET A 228 -4.13 -3.28 3.91
N LYS A 229 -3.57 -4.48 4.15
CA LYS A 229 -2.54 -4.69 5.19
C LYS A 229 -1.18 -4.41 4.57
N VAL A 230 -0.31 -3.68 5.25
CA VAL A 230 1.07 -3.40 4.80
C VAL A 230 2.07 -3.77 5.88
N ASP A 231 3.07 -4.53 5.48
CA ASP A 231 4.15 -5.03 6.32
C ASP A 231 5.31 -5.46 5.40
N ILE A 232 6.03 -4.48 4.85
CA ILE A 232 6.99 -4.68 3.74
C ILE A 232 8.40 -4.26 4.11
N GLU A 233 8.75 -4.45 5.39
CA GLU A 233 10.13 -4.46 5.89
C GLU A 233 10.96 -3.23 5.45
N GLY A 234 10.35 -2.05 5.52
CA GLY A 234 10.97 -0.75 5.22
C GLY A 234 10.67 -0.20 3.82
N SER A 235 9.99 -0.95 2.94
CA SER A 235 9.62 -0.44 1.61
C SER A 235 8.41 0.52 1.65
N GLU A 236 7.77 0.69 2.81
CA GLU A 236 6.62 1.57 3.02
C GLU A 236 6.94 3.03 2.60
N PHE A 237 8.14 3.50 2.93
CA PHE A 237 8.59 4.87 2.62
C PHE A 237 8.80 5.16 1.14
N LYS A 238 8.90 4.12 0.31
CA LYS A 238 8.97 4.28 -1.14
C LYS A 238 7.58 4.16 -1.76
N VAL A 239 6.84 3.15 -1.31
CA VAL A 239 5.51 2.83 -1.85
C VAL A 239 4.51 3.95 -1.59
N PHE A 240 4.39 4.45 -0.36
CA PHE A 240 3.33 5.41 -0.03
C PHE A 240 3.48 6.76 -0.74
N PRO A 241 4.67 7.40 -0.82
CA PRO A 241 4.83 8.61 -1.62
C PRO A 241 4.45 8.43 -3.09
N ASP A 242 4.73 7.28 -3.71
CA ASP A 242 4.31 6.98 -5.08
C ASP A 242 2.78 6.83 -5.20
N LEU A 243 2.15 6.12 -4.26
CA LEU A 243 0.70 5.96 -4.22
C LEU A 243 -0.04 7.30 -3.99
N ILE A 244 0.51 8.15 -3.12
CA ILE A 244 0.00 9.49 -2.83
C ILE A 244 0.16 10.39 -4.05
N GLY A 245 1.38 10.50 -4.57
CA GLY A 245 1.73 11.42 -5.66
C GLY A 245 1.01 11.10 -6.97
N SER A 246 0.60 9.85 -7.17
CA SER A 246 -0.21 9.41 -8.30
C SER A 246 -1.72 9.59 -8.11
N GLY A 247 -2.18 9.78 -6.86
CA GLY A 247 -3.60 9.81 -6.51
C GLY A 247 -4.28 8.43 -6.50
N ILE A 248 -3.57 7.35 -6.84
CA ILE A 248 -4.16 6.00 -6.88
C ILE A 248 -4.62 5.53 -5.50
N LEU A 249 -3.92 5.98 -4.44
CA LEU A 249 -4.27 5.72 -3.05
C LEU A 249 -5.73 6.14 -2.79
N CYS A 250 -6.02 7.42 -3.05
CA CYS A 250 -7.35 7.99 -2.86
C CYS A 250 -8.40 7.44 -3.82
N LYS A 251 -8.01 7.06 -5.03
CA LYS A 251 -8.94 6.52 -6.03
C LYS A 251 -9.42 5.11 -5.66
N ASN A 252 -8.56 4.28 -5.06
CA ASN A 252 -8.81 2.85 -4.95
C ASN A 252 -8.83 2.28 -3.53
N ILE A 253 -8.09 2.84 -2.57
CA ILE A 253 -7.94 2.24 -1.24
C ILE A 253 -8.88 2.91 -0.25
N ASN A 254 -9.63 2.10 0.50
CA ASN A 254 -10.57 2.57 1.52
C ASN A 254 -9.97 2.55 2.92
N TYR A 255 -9.16 1.55 3.23
CA TYR A 255 -8.63 1.38 4.58
C TYR A 255 -7.25 0.74 4.54
N ILE A 256 -6.35 1.24 5.39
CA ILE A 256 -5.00 0.70 5.52
C ILE A 256 -4.72 0.38 6.98
N PHE A 257 -4.11 -0.78 7.22
CA PHE A 257 -3.50 -1.13 8.50
C PHE A 257 -2.21 -1.92 8.30
N GLY A 258 -1.49 -2.19 9.39
CA GLY A 258 -0.31 -3.05 9.39
C GLY A 258 0.83 -2.48 10.23
N GLU A 259 2.04 -2.99 9.98
CA GLU A 259 3.27 -2.55 10.63
C GLU A 259 3.94 -1.44 9.83
N TRP A 260 4.51 -0.47 10.54
CA TRP A 260 5.31 0.60 9.96
C TRP A 260 6.72 0.53 10.52
N HIS A 261 7.65 0.08 9.68
CA HIS A 261 9.04 -0.12 10.06
C HIS A 261 9.76 1.21 10.21
N ASN A 262 9.86 1.75 11.41
CA ASN A 262 10.71 2.91 11.64
C ASN A 262 12.20 2.51 11.47
N HIS A 263 12.96 3.26 10.66
CA HIS A 263 14.39 3.04 10.39
C HIS A 263 15.32 3.13 11.63
N THR A 264 14.79 3.42 12.81
CA THR A 264 15.55 3.57 14.08
C THR A 264 16.20 2.30 14.63
N ARG A 265 15.92 1.10 14.12
CA ARG A 265 16.49 -0.16 14.65
C ARG A 265 17.84 -0.59 14.06
N GLY A 266 18.41 0.18 13.12
CA GLY A 266 19.79 0.00 12.67
C GLY A 266 20.69 1.09 13.27
N GLY A 267 21.62 0.73 14.16
CA GLY A 267 22.51 1.64 14.91
C GLY A 267 23.51 2.46 14.09
N TYR A 268 23.04 3.20 13.08
CA TYR A 268 23.83 4.14 12.29
C TYR A 268 23.38 5.58 12.56
N SER A 269 24.37 6.44 12.82
CA SER A 269 24.31 7.84 13.25
C SER A 269 23.54 8.83 12.33
N SER A 270 22.74 8.37 11.38
CA SER A 270 21.88 9.23 10.52
C SER A 270 20.48 9.50 11.14
N MET A 271 20.27 9.12 12.39
CA MET A 271 18.99 8.94 13.08
C MET A 271 18.13 10.20 13.38
N ILE A 272 18.61 11.43 13.14
CA ILE A 272 17.82 12.64 13.43
C ILE A 272 16.92 13.02 12.25
N ILE A 273 17.36 12.80 11.01
CA ILE A 273 16.60 13.22 9.83
C ILE A 273 15.41 12.28 9.58
N TYR A 274 15.58 10.96 9.76
CA TYR A 274 14.54 9.97 9.42
C TYR A 274 13.31 9.97 10.33
N ASN A 275 13.45 10.28 11.62
CA ASN A 275 12.30 10.40 12.53
C ASN A 275 11.34 11.54 12.13
N GLU A 276 11.84 12.58 11.47
CA GLU A 276 10.97 13.62 10.92
C GLU A 276 10.19 13.09 9.71
N TRP A 277 10.83 12.35 8.79
CA TRP A 277 10.17 11.80 7.60
C TRP A 277 9.04 10.83 7.95
N ASP A 278 9.22 9.97 8.96
CA ASP A 278 8.18 9.06 9.45
C ASP A 278 6.93 9.82 9.90
N ASN A 279 7.14 10.84 10.75
CA ASN A 279 6.07 11.69 11.24
C ASN A 279 5.42 12.50 10.11
N HIS A 280 6.20 12.97 9.13
CA HIS A 280 5.67 13.71 7.98
C HIS A 280 4.84 12.82 7.07
N LEU A 281 5.29 11.61 6.75
CA LEU A 281 4.54 10.70 5.87
C LEU A 281 3.23 10.25 6.55
N ILE A 282 3.27 9.92 7.84
CA ILE A 282 2.05 9.63 8.62
C ILE A 282 1.13 10.86 8.66
N ALA A 283 1.67 12.07 8.87
CA ALA A 283 0.89 13.29 8.84
C ALA A 283 0.24 13.53 7.47
N VAL A 284 0.98 13.34 6.38
CA VAL A 284 0.47 13.45 5.01
C VAL A 284 -0.62 12.42 4.76
N MET A 285 -0.41 11.15 5.14
CA MET A 285 -1.44 10.10 5.04
C MET A 285 -2.72 10.50 5.79
N ASN A 286 -2.60 11.04 7.00
CA ASN A 286 -3.74 11.53 7.78
C ASN A 286 -4.41 12.77 7.17
N MET A 287 -3.69 13.60 6.42
CA MET A 287 -4.32 14.69 5.66
C MET A 287 -5.26 14.15 4.59
N PHE A 288 -4.88 13.06 3.90
CA PHE A 288 -5.70 12.47 2.83
C PHE A 288 -7.00 11.81 3.32
N VAL A 289 -7.07 11.38 4.59
CA VAL A 289 -8.27 10.79 5.19
C VAL A 289 -9.49 11.72 5.13
N ASN A 290 -9.28 13.04 5.07
CA ASN A 290 -10.36 14.04 5.06
C ASN A 290 -10.41 14.85 3.76
N VAL A 291 -9.73 14.40 2.70
CA VAL A 291 -9.77 15.08 1.41
C VAL A 291 -11.04 14.69 0.66
N ASP A 292 -11.83 15.68 0.27
CA ASP A 292 -13.02 15.47 -0.56
C ASP A 292 -12.68 14.69 -1.83
N GLY A 293 -13.40 13.59 -2.08
CA GLY A 293 -13.18 12.71 -3.21
C GLY A 293 -12.10 11.64 -3.01
N CYS A 294 -11.40 11.63 -1.86
CA CYS A 294 -10.54 10.52 -1.46
C CYS A 294 -11.38 9.41 -0.81
N LYS A 295 -11.18 8.15 -1.21
CA LYS A 295 -11.85 7.00 -0.60
C LYS A 295 -11.23 6.54 0.71
N LEU A 296 -10.02 6.98 1.03
CA LEU A 296 -9.29 6.54 2.20
C LEU A 296 -9.98 7.06 3.46
N GLU A 297 -10.50 6.16 4.27
CA GLU A 297 -11.23 6.48 5.51
C GLU A 297 -10.31 6.49 6.72
N LYS A 298 -9.26 5.67 6.70
CA LYS A 298 -8.31 5.58 7.81
C LYS A 298 -7.00 4.89 7.42
N PHE A 299 -5.97 5.28 8.14
CA PHE A 299 -4.69 4.59 8.23
C PHE A 299 -4.43 4.25 9.71
N ASP A 300 -4.39 2.96 10.07
CA ASP A 300 -4.19 2.48 11.44
C ASP A 300 -2.86 1.74 11.59
N TYR A 301 -2.05 2.13 12.57
CA TYR A 301 -0.87 1.35 12.97
C TYR A 301 -1.33 0.19 13.88
N HIS A 302 -1.53 -0.97 13.28
CA HIS A 302 -1.97 -2.17 13.99
C HIS A 302 -1.57 -3.40 13.18
N ASP A 303 -0.79 -4.26 13.82
CA ASP A 303 -0.35 -5.52 13.26
C ASP A 303 -0.73 -6.71 14.19
N ASP A 304 -0.92 -7.90 13.62
CA ASP A 304 -1.40 -9.10 14.32
C ASP A 304 -0.71 -10.39 13.86
N GLU A 305 0.43 -10.66 14.49
CA GLU A 305 1.23 -11.88 14.31
C GLU A 305 0.95 -12.99 15.34
N CYS A 306 -0.24 -12.99 15.98
CA CYS A 306 -0.59 -14.00 17.00
C CYS A 306 -0.63 -15.45 16.47
N TYR A 307 -0.67 -15.60 15.14
CA TYR A 307 -0.61 -16.87 14.41
C TYR A 307 0.50 -16.85 13.36
N HIS A 308 1.67 -16.29 13.67
CA HIS A 308 2.80 -16.27 12.74
C HIS A 308 3.17 -17.66 12.19
N LEU A 309 2.93 -18.77 12.91
CA LEU A 309 3.12 -20.17 12.44
C LEU A 309 1.87 -20.81 11.80
N ASP A 310 0.77 -20.07 11.70
CA ASP A 310 -0.59 -20.48 11.34
C ASP A 310 -1.20 -21.54 12.27
N GLY A 311 -0.59 -22.72 12.32
CA GLY A 311 -1.00 -23.85 13.17
C GLY A 311 -2.29 -24.54 12.73
N MET A 312 -2.99 -24.04 11.70
CA MET A 312 -4.24 -24.60 11.21
C MET A 312 -4.06 -25.38 9.90
N PRO A 313 -4.70 -26.55 9.74
CA PRO A 313 -4.64 -27.30 8.49
C PRO A 313 -5.29 -26.50 7.35
N LEU A 314 -4.81 -26.72 6.13
CA LEU A 314 -5.42 -26.12 4.94
C LEU A 314 -6.85 -26.64 4.73
N PRO A 315 -7.74 -25.85 4.09
CA PRO A 315 -9.04 -26.32 3.64
C PRO A 315 -8.91 -27.59 2.79
N SER A 316 -9.71 -28.63 3.08
CA SER A 316 -9.72 -29.87 2.31
C SER A 316 -11.16 -30.31 2.02
N PRO A 317 -11.53 -30.60 0.75
CA PRO A 317 -12.85 -31.14 0.42
C PRO A 317 -13.12 -32.43 1.22
N GLY A 318 -14.17 -32.43 2.05
CA GLY A 318 -14.55 -33.57 2.90
C GLY A 318 -14.13 -33.50 4.37
N GLY A 319 -13.38 -32.47 4.80
CA GLY A 319 -13.23 -32.15 6.22
C GLY A 319 -14.53 -31.56 6.79
N ASN A 320 -14.88 -31.90 8.03
CA ASN A 320 -16.12 -31.49 8.69
C ASN A 320 -16.45 -30.00 8.45
N GLN A 321 -17.61 -29.76 7.84
CA GLN A 321 -18.35 -28.50 7.70
C GLN A 321 -17.50 -27.25 7.44
N TRP A 322 -17.21 -27.02 6.16
CA TRP A 322 -17.14 -25.65 5.68
C TRP A 322 -18.56 -25.20 5.40
N TRP A 323 -19.06 -24.35 6.30
CA TRP A 323 -20.39 -23.73 6.30
C TRP A 323 -21.51 -24.67 6.79
N GLY A 324 -22.10 -24.30 7.93
CA GLY A 324 -23.34 -24.88 8.41
C GLY A 324 -24.47 -24.59 7.43
N ASN A 325 -25.41 -25.54 7.35
CA ASN A 325 -26.62 -25.46 6.54
C ASN A 325 -27.46 -24.20 6.82
#